data_AF-A0A919RXL1-F1
#
_entry.id   AF-A0A919RXL1-F1
#
_cell.length_a   1.000
_cell.length_b   1.000
_cell.length_c   1.000
_cell.angle_alpha   90.00
_cell.angle_beta   90.00
_cell.angle_gamma   90.00
#
_symmetry.space_group_name_H-M   'P 1'
#
loop_
_entity.id
_entity.type
_entity.pdbx_description
1 polymer ?
#
loop_
_entity_poly.entity_id
_entity_poly.type
_entity_poly.pdbx_seq_one_letter_code
_entity_poly.pdbx_strand_id
1 'polypeptide(L)' 'MEGESVKDRKSNRLINQKSPYLLQHAYNPVDWYPWGEEAFEKAKREDKPVFLSIGY' A
#
# COMPACT_ATOMS: atom_id res chain seq x y z
N MET A 1 27.24 -15.35 9.73
CA MET A 1 26.39 -14.17 9.95
C MET A 1 25.49 -14.09 8.73
N GLU A 2 24.25 -14.51 8.89
CA GLU A 2 23.29 -14.70 7.80
C GLU A 2 22.99 -13.35 7.14
N GLY A 3 23.38 -13.22 5.88
CA GLY A 3 22.93 -12.14 5.03
C GLY A 3 21.49 -12.41 4.64
N GLU A 4 20.55 -11.91 5.42
CA GLU A 4 19.14 -11.88 5.01
C GLU A 4 19.03 -11.01 3.76
N SER A 5 18.85 -11.71 2.63
CA SER A 5 18.16 -11.29 1.41
C SER A 5 17.66 -9.85 1.45
N VAL A 6 18.29 -9.00 0.64
CA VAL A 6 17.69 -7.76 0.14
C VAL A 6 16.47 -8.18 -0.68
N LYS A 7 15.35 -8.50 -0.02
CA LYS A 7 14.07 -8.66 -0.70
C LYS A 7 13.75 -7.30 -1.30
N ASP A 8 13.67 -7.26 -2.63
CA ASP A 8 13.23 -6.13 -3.42
C ASP A 8 12.22 -5.30 -2.63
N ARG A 9 12.60 -4.08 -2.24
CA ARG A 9 11.65 -3.12 -1.66
C ARG A 9 10.72 -2.66 -2.78
N LYS A 10 9.80 -3.54 -3.19
CA LYS A 10 8.75 -3.23 -4.14
C LYS A 10 7.82 -2.24 -3.47
N SER A 11 7.73 -1.05 -4.01
CA SER A 11 6.76 -0.08 -3.55
C SER A 11 5.34 -0.48 -3.96
N ASN A 12 4.38 -0.16 -3.11
CA ASN A 12 2.96 -0.12 -3.43
C ASN A 12 2.60 1.27 -4.00
N ARG A 13 1.30 1.51 -4.22
CA ARG A 13 0.79 2.72 -4.88
C ARG A 13 1.00 4.00 -4.08
N LEU A 14 1.26 3.91 -2.77
CA LEU A 14 1.47 5.08 -1.93
C LEU A 14 2.76 5.84 -2.28
N ILE A 15 3.68 5.26 -3.06
CA ILE A 15 4.90 5.94 -3.54
C ILE A 15 4.62 7.20 -4.35
N ASN A 16 3.43 7.32 -4.93
CA ASN A 16 3.01 8.48 -5.74
C ASN A 16 2.28 9.55 -4.92
N GLN A 17 2.12 9.37 -3.60
CA GLN A 17 1.43 10.32 -2.74
C GLN A 17 2.39 11.42 -2.27
N LYS A 18 1.85 12.62 -2.03
CA LYS A 18 2.63 13.75 -1.51
C LYS A 18 2.78 13.73 0.01
N SER A 19 1.90 13.03 0.71
CA SER A 19 1.91 12.99 2.18
C SER A 19 3.11 12.19 2.69
N PRO A 20 3.98 12.76 3.55
CA PRO A 20 5.07 12.03 4.17
C PRO A 20 4.60 10.79 4.93
N TYR A 21 3.44 10.87 5.59
CA TYR A 21 2.83 9.74 6.31
C TYR A 21 2.53 8.57 5.36
N LEU A 22 1.93 8.84 4.21
CA LEU A 22 1.62 7.78 3.23
C LEU A 22 2.89 7.21 2.59
N LEU A 23 3.89 8.05 2.32
CA LEU A 23 5.17 7.63 1.75
C LEU A 23 5.95 6.70 2.68
N GLN A 24 5.85 6.87 4.00
CA GLN A 24 6.44 5.95 4.97
C GLN A 24 5.90 4.52 4.85
N HIS A 25 4.67 4.36 4.36
CA HIS A 25 4.02 3.06 4.14
C HIS A 25 4.18 2.53 2.71
N ALA A 26 4.88 3.25 1.83
CA ALA A 26 5.02 2.88 0.42
C ALA A 26 5.76 1.56 0.18
N TYR A 27 6.61 1.12 1.11
CA TYR A 27 7.37 -0.13 0.99
C TYR A 27 6.87 -1.24 1.93
N ASN A 28 5.72 -1.03 2.58
CA ASN A 28 5.10 -2.07 3.37
C ASN A 28 4.65 -3.23 2.46
N PRO A 29 4.70 -4.49 2.94
CA PRO A 29 4.35 -5.66 2.13
C PRO A 29 2.87 -5.71 1.76
N VAL A 30 2.02 -4.92 2.42
CA VAL A 30 0.61 -4.74 2.08
C VAL A 30 0.50 -3.84 0.85
N ASP A 31 -0.26 -4.29 -0.17
CA ASP A 31 -0.58 -3.51 -1.37
C ASP A 31 -1.57 -2.39 -1.03
N TRP A 32 -1.10 -1.35 -0.34
CA TRP A 32 -1.90 -0.19 0.02
C TRP A 32 -2.32 0.62 -1.22
N TYR A 33 -3.58 1.03 -1.23
CA TYR A 33 -4.14 1.98 -2.18
C TYR A 33 -4.36 3.31 -1.45
N PRO A 34 -4.10 4.46 -2.10
CA PRO A 34 -4.64 5.71 -1.60
C PRO A 34 -6.18 5.67 -1.65
N TRP A 35 -6.82 6.52 -0.86
CA TRP A 35 -8.26 6.68 -0.93
C TRP A 35 -8.69 7.16 -2.34
N GLY A 36 -9.62 6.44 -2.97
CA GLY A 36 -10.11 6.77 -4.31
C GLY A 36 -10.88 5.62 -4.95
N GLU A 37 -11.45 5.89 -6.13
CA GLU A 37 -12.32 4.94 -6.85
C GLU A 37 -11.62 3.63 -7.21
N GLU A 38 -10.33 3.65 -7.58
CA GLU A 38 -9.56 2.44 -7.96
C GLU A 38 -9.61 1.36 -6.86
N ALA A 39 -9.53 1.76 -5.58
CA ALA A 39 -9.58 0.84 -4.45
C ALA A 39 -10.94 0.15 -4.34
N PHE A 40 -12.02 0.90 -4.51
CA PHE A 40 -13.40 0.39 -4.44
C PHE A 40 -13.78 -0.44 -5.67
N GLU A 41 -13.35 -0.03 -6.86
CA GLU A 41 -13.55 -0.80 -8.09
C GLU A 41 -12.85 -2.15 -8.01
N LYS A 42 -11.61 -2.18 -7.50
CA LYS A 42 -10.89 -3.43 -7.27
C LYS A 42 -11.61 -4.31 -6.24
N ALA A 43 -12.04 -3.73 -5.12
CA ALA A 43 -12.78 -4.45 -4.08
C ALA A 43 -14.07 -5.07 -4.62
N LYS A 44 -14.85 -4.32 -5.40
CA LYS A 44 -16.08 -4.80 -6.05
C LYS A 44 -15.80 -5.88 -7.09
N ARG A 45 -14.77 -5.73 -7.92
CA ARG A 45 -14.40 -6.70 -8.96
C ARG A 45 -13.90 -8.02 -8.36
N GLU A 46 -13.17 -7.94 -7.25
CA GLU A 46 -12.61 -9.12 -6.57
C GLU A 46 -13.55 -9.72 -5.52
N ASP A 47 -14.72 -9.12 -5.29
CA ASP A 47 -15.67 -9.47 -4.23
C ASP A 47 -14.98 -9.58 -2.85
N LYS A 48 -14.21 -8.54 -2.50
CA LYS A 48 -13.45 -8.46 -1.24
C LYS A 48 -13.86 -7.22 -0.45
N PRO A 49 -13.91 -7.31 0.89
CA PRO A 49 -14.15 -6.14 1.73
C PRO A 49 -12.96 -5.17 1.67
N VAL A 50 -13.23 -3.89 1.95
CA VAL A 50 -12.21 -2.84 2.06
C VAL A 50 -11.72 -2.76 3.51
N PHE A 51 -10.42 -2.90 3.72
CA PHE A 51 -9.77 -2.56 4.99
C PHE A 51 -9.29 -1.10 4.94
N LEU A 52 -9.92 -0.23 5.73
CA LEU A 52 -9.60 1.19 5.79
C LEU A 52 -8.75 1.51 7.03
N SER A 53 -7.58 2.11 6.81
CA SER A 53 -6.68 2.60 7.86
C SER A 53 -6.46 4.09 7.70
N ILE A 54 -6.64 4.88 8.78
CA ILE A 54 -6.53 6.34 8.77
C ILE A 54 -5.53 6.77 9.85
N GLY A 55 -4.64 7.71 9.51
CA GLY A 55 -3.62 8.28 10.40
C GLY A 55 -3.51 9.80 10.28
N TYR A 56 -2.47 10.39 10.88
CA TYR A 56 -2.29 11.83 11.12
C TYR A 56 -1.23 12.47 10.21
#